data_AF-A0A397SVJ1-F1
#
_entry.id   AF-A0A397SVJ1-F1
#
_cell.length_a   1.000
_cell.length_b   1.000
_cell.length_c   1.000
_cell.angle_alpha   90.00
_cell.angle_beta   90.00
_cell.angle_gamma   90.00
#
_symmetry.space_group_name_H-M   'P 1'
#
loop_
_entity.id
_entity.type
_entity.pdbx_description
1 polymer ?
#
loop_
_entity_poly.entity_id
_entity_poly.type
_entity_poly.pdbx_seq_one_letter_code
_entity_poly.pdbx_strand_id
1 'polypeptide(L)'
;MMNRYRTIKDIEKRRYVNELAEDLVINVVRIFHFRLFAQEPIAQYRWIENNEKINKVCMKGSWNEDEIEDMVVEVCSFPLIYKPFPDAPNGYKVCTPARVLPGQIMKQGFMKKVMNIGTSVLEYLYPSNYEPAPSLHIREDEYETSSTDSIESD
;
A
#
# COMPACT_ATOMS: atom_id res chain seq x y z
N MET A 1 -16.01 -17.62 0.78
CA MET A 1 -14.73 -16.90 1.02
C MET A 1 -14.69 -15.68 0.10
N MET A 2 -13.95 -14.62 0.46
CA MET A 2 -14.05 -13.20 0.02
C MET A 2 -15.42 -12.49 0.14
N ASN A 3 -16.53 -13.16 -0.17
CA ASN A 3 -17.89 -12.59 -0.05
C ASN A 3 -18.30 -12.23 1.39
N ARG A 4 -17.51 -12.61 2.39
CA ARG A 4 -17.67 -12.17 3.78
C ARG A 4 -17.20 -10.73 4.00
N TYR A 5 -16.22 -10.28 3.22
CA TYR A 5 -15.59 -8.98 3.38
C TYR A 5 -16.07 -7.97 2.33
N ARG A 6 -16.48 -8.44 1.13
CA ARG A 6 -17.14 -7.58 0.14
C ARG A 6 -18.08 -8.37 -0.77
N THR A 7 -19.13 -7.72 -1.27
CA THR A 7 -20.00 -8.28 -2.32
C THR A 7 -19.93 -7.40 -3.57
N ILE A 8 -19.55 -7.99 -4.71
CA ILE A 8 -19.56 -7.32 -6.02
C ILE A 8 -20.89 -7.63 -6.69
N LYS A 9 -21.74 -6.61 -6.83
CA LYS A 9 -23.07 -6.76 -7.46
C LYS A 9 -22.97 -6.88 -8.98
N ASP A 10 -22.05 -6.12 -9.56
CA ASP A 10 -21.81 -6.10 -11.01
C ASP A 10 -21.17 -7.43 -11.48
N ILE A 11 -21.81 -8.05 -12.48
CA ILE A 11 -21.44 -9.39 -12.95
C ILE A 11 -20.12 -9.37 -13.73
N GLU A 12 -19.92 -8.37 -14.58
CA GLU A 12 -18.71 -8.25 -15.42
C GLU A 12 -17.49 -7.93 -14.57
N LYS A 13 -17.62 -6.97 -13.66
CA LYS A 13 -16.58 -6.62 -12.68
C LYS A 13 -16.23 -7.80 -11.79
N ARG A 14 -17.22 -8.60 -11.39
CA ARG A 14 -16.97 -9.80 -10.59
C ARG A 14 -16.18 -10.84 -11.39
N ARG A 15 -16.52 -11.06 -12.66
CA ARG A 15 -15.77 -11.96 -13.54
C ARG A 15 -14.32 -11.49 -13.69
N TYR A 16 -14.13 -10.23 -14.07
CA TYR A 16 -12.80 -9.62 -14.23
C TYR A 16 -11.94 -9.74 -12.97
N VAL A 17 -12.50 -9.40 -11.79
CA VAL A 17 -11.78 -9.52 -10.52
C VAL A 17 -11.39 -10.97 -10.22
N ASN A 18 -12.26 -11.93 -10.52
CA ASN A 18 -11.97 -13.35 -10.28
C ASN A 18 -10.87 -13.86 -11.21
N GLU A 19 -10.87 -13.46 -12.48
CA GLU A 19 -9.80 -13.76 -13.43
C GLU A 19 -8.46 -13.16 -12.97
N LEU A 20 -8.47 -11.88 -12.58
CA LEU A 20 -7.27 -11.19 -12.07
C LEU A 20 -6.74 -11.81 -10.76
N ALA A 21 -7.62 -12.39 -9.93
CA ALA A 21 -7.22 -12.99 -8.67
C ALA A 21 -6.31 -14.21 -8.88
N GLU A 22 -6.56 -15.01 -9.92
CA GLU A 22 -5.73 -16.17 -10.25
C GLU A 22 -4.30 -15.72 -10.59
N ASP A 23 -4.17 -14.77 -11.52
CA ASP A 23 -2.87 -14.21 -11.92
C ASP A 23 -2.14 -13.57 -10.74
N LEU A 24 -2.87 -12.86 -9.87
CA LEU A 24 -2.31 -12.22 -8.69
C LEU A 24 -1.72 -13.26 -7.73
N VAL A 25 -2.44 -14.36 -7.46
CA VAL A 25 -1.93 -15.44 -6.60
C VAL A 25 -0.69 -16.08 -7.20
N ILE A 26 -0.69 -16.38 -8.51
CA ILE A 26 0.48 -16.93 -9.20
C ILE A 26 1.68 -15.98 -9.09
N ASN A 27 1.45 -14.68 -9.30
CA ASN A 27 2.51 -13.67 -9.21
C ASN A 27 3.07 -13.53 -7.79
N VAL A 28 2.22 -13.57 -6.76
CA VAL A 28 2.65 -13.55 -5.35
C VAL A 28 3.53 -14.76 -5.05
N VAL A 29 3.11 -15.98 -5.42
CA VAL A 29 3.92 -17.18 -5.21
C VAL A 29 5.23 -17.10 -5.99
N ARG A 30 5.18 -16.68 -7.26
CA ARG A 30 6.37 -16.51 -8.12
C ARG A 30 7.39 -15.56 -7.50
N ILE A 31 6.95 -14.43 -6.96
CA ILE A 31 7.84 -13.44 -6.36
C ILE A 31 8.36 -13.95 -5.01
N PHE A 32 7.45 -14.24 -4.07
CA PHE A 32 7.81 -14.44 -2.67
C PHE A 32 8.38 -15.82 -2.36
N HIS A 33 8.05 -16.85 -3.14
CA HIS A 33 8.55 -18.21 -2.91
C HIS A 33 9.72 -18.59 -3.83
N PHE A 34 9.74 -18.10 -5.06
CA PHE A 34 10.80 -18.46 -6.01
C PHE A 34 11.84 -17.35 -6.18
N ARG A 35 11.42 -16.15 -6.60
CA ARG A 35 12.38 -15.09 -6.98
C ARG A 35 13.20 -14.56 -5.81
N LEU A 36 12.62 -14.39 -4.62
CA LEU A 36 13.37 -13.89 -3.46
C LEU A 36 14.48 -14.85 -3.01
N PHE A 37 14.23 -16.15 -3.09
CA PHE A 37 15.16 -17.18 -2.64
C PHE A 37 16.23 -17.55 -3.69
N ALA A 38 16.00 -17.21 -4.96
CA ALA A 38 16.96 -17.49 -6.04
C ALA A 38 18.12 -16.48 -6.13
N GLN A 39 18.10 -15.39 -5.35
CA GLN A 39 19.13 -14.35 -5.40
C GLN A 39 20.21 -14.60 -4.35
N GLU A 40 21.47 -14.31 -4.68
CA GLU A 40 22.58 -14.24 -3.71
C GLU A 40 22.98 -12.78 -3.45
N PRO A 41 23.06 -12.32 -2.18
CA PRO A 41 22.52 -12.95 -0.99
C PRO A 41 20.99 -13.03 -1.01
N ILE A 42 20.42 -14.00 -0.28
CA ILE A 42 18.97 -14.23 -0.20
C ILE A 42 18.28 -12.96 0.27
N ALA A 43 17.32 -12.49 -0.53
CA ALA A 43 16.53 -11.33 -0.20
C ALA A 43 15.49 -11.67 0.87
N GLN A 44 15.29 -10.74 1.80
CA GLN A 44 14.27 -10.79 2.85
C GLN A 44 13.18 -9.77 2.54
N TYR A 45 12.01 -9.95 3.16
CA TYR A 45 10.94 -8.97 3.09
C TYR A 45 10.33 -8.67 4.46
N ARG A 46 9.89 -7.42 4.65
CA ARG A 46 9.23 -6.94 5.87
C ARG A 46 7.97 -6.15 5.51
N TRP A 47 6.84 -6.54 6.08
CA TRP A 47 5.64 -5.71 6.06
C TRP A 47 5.79 -4.60 7.09
N ILE A 48 5.51 -3.37 6.68
CA ILE A 48 5.57 -2.21 7.55
C ILE A 48 4.27 -2.14 8.35
N GLU A 49 4.38 -1.96 9.66
CA GLU A 49 3.22 -2.02 10.55
C GLU A 49 2.41 -0.73 10.50
N ASN A 50 1.11 -0.86 10.81
CA ASN A 50 0.25 0.30 11.03
C ASN A 50 0.80 1.14 12.20
N ASN A 51 0.76 2.47 12.06
CA ASN A 51 1.34 3.45 12.96
C ASN A 51 2.88 3.51 13.00
N GLU A 52 3.61 2.75 12.18
CA GLU A 52 5.05 2.97 12.01
C GLU A 52 5.29 4.34 11.37
N LYS A 53 6.28 5.10 11.86
CA LYS A 53 6.63 6.41 11.27
C LYS A 53 7.10 6.23 9.83
N ILE A 54 6.71 7.16 8.97
CA ILE A 54 7.15 7.17 7.58
C ILE A 54 8.68 7.33 7.53
N ASN A 55 9.34 6.40 6.84
CA ASN A 55 10.78 6.43 6.60
C ASN A 55 11.07 6.48 5.09
N LYS A 56 11.53 7.63 4.60
CA LYS A 56 11.79 7.86 3.16
C LYS A 56 12.85 6.91 2.58
N VAL A 57 13.71 6.31 3.41
CA VAL A 57 14.79 5.41 2.95
C VAL A 57 14.23 4.06 2.52
N CYS A 58 13.20 3.55 3.22
CA CYS A 58 12.68 2.20 3.01
C CYS A 58 11.20 2.18 2.58
N MET A 59 10.54 3.32 2.50
CA MET A 59 9.12 3.43 2.14
C MET A 59 8.90 4.40 0.98
N LYS A 60 7.89 4.11 0.16
CA LYS A 60 7.40 4.94 -0.95
C LYS A 60 5.89 5.06 -0.87
N GLY A 61 5.38 6.26 -1.13
CA GLY A 61 3.95 6.56 -1.19
C GLY A 61 3.74 8.01 -1.64
N SER A 62 2.54 8.52 -1.44
CA SER A 62 2.16 9.88 -1.85
C SER A 62 2.06 10.78 -0.63
N TRP A 63 3.04 11.65 -0.43
CA TRP A 63 3.07 12.65 0.63
C TRP A 63 3.92 13.86 0.21
N ASN A 64 3.59 15.03 0.75
CA ASN A 64 4.43 16.22 0.60
C ASN A 64 5.64 16.09 1.54
N GLU A 65 6.82 16.52 1.09
CA GLU A 65 8.04 16.34 1.87
C GLU A 65 8.02 17.07 3.22
N ASP A 66 7.26 18.16 3.32
CA ASP A 66 7.15 19.03 4.48
C ASP A 66 6.22 18.48 5.57
N GLU A 67 5.37 17.49 5.25
CA GLU A 67 4.33 16.98 6.16
C GLU A 67 4.69 15.62 6.80
N ILE A 68 5.85 15.07 6.48
CA ILE A 68 6.21 13.68 6.83
C ILE A 68 6.40 13.46 8.33
N GLU A 69 6.81 14.48 9.09
CA GLU A 69 7.20 14.33 10.49
C GLU A 69 6.06 13.81 11.38
N ASP A 70 4.82 14.16 11.03
CA ASP A 70 3.59 13.76 11.74
C ASP A 70 2.85 12.59 11.06
N MET A 71 3.37 12.08 9.95
CA MET A 71 2.75 10.99 9.19
C MET A 71 3.19 9.61 9.68
N VAL A 72 2.23 8.70 9.69
CA VAL A 72 2.45 7.27 9.97
C VAL A 72 1.89 6.41 8.86
N VAL A 73 2.29 5.16 8.82
CA VAL A 73 1.74 4.17 7.90
C VAL A 73 0.33 3.81 8.34
N GLU A 74 -0.64 4.08 7.48
CA GLU A 74 -2.00 3.57 7.65
C GLU A 74 -2.10 2.15 7.06
N VAL A 75 -1.63 1.97 5.82
CA VAL A 75 -1.66 0.70 5.10
C VAL A 75 -0.32 0.46 4.41
N CYS A 76 0.22 -0.75 4.52
CA CYS A 76 1.32 -1.23 3.69
C CYS A 76 0.76 -2.14 2.59
N SER A 77 0.82 -1.71 1.33
CA SER A 77 0.26 -2.44 0.18
C SER A 77 1.29 -3.34 -0.51
N PHE A 78 2.57 -3.10 -0.29
CA PHE A 78 3.66 -3.96 -0.74
C PHE A 78 4.83 -3.92 0.25
N PRO A 79 5.44 -5.06 0.61
CA PRO A 79 6.46 -5.09 1.65
C PRO A 79 7.77 -4.47 1.19
N LEU A 80 8.59 -4.04 2.15
CA LEU A 80 10.00 -3.73 1.92
C LEU A 80 10.72 -5.02 1.53
N ILE A 81 11.48 -5.01 0.43
CA ILE A 81 12.40 -6.09 0.05
C ILE A 81 13.83 -5.58 0.23
N TYR A 82 14.65 -6.33 0.97
CA TYR A 82 16.01 -5.94 1.30
C TYR A 82 16.96 -7.14 1.31
N LYS A 83 18.26 -6.87 1.24
CA LYS A 83 19.31 -7.87 1.33
C LYS A 83 20.26 -7.55 2.47
N PRO A 84 20.74 -8.54 3.24
CA PRO A 84 21.85 -8.34 4.15
C PRO A 84 23.03 -7.72 3.42
N PHE A 85 23.58 -6.65 3.99
CA PHE A 85 24.72 -5.95 3.42
C PHE A 85 25.52 -5.33 4.57
N PRO A 86 26.50 -6.06 5.14
CA PRO A 86 27.22 -5.66 6.35
C PRO A 86 27.91 -4.29 6.24
N ASP A 87 28.32 -3.90 5.04
CA ASP A 87 29.03 -2.65 4.79
C ASP A 87 28.09 -1.43 4.71
N ALA A 88 26.76 -1.63 4.70
CA ALA A 88 25.80 -0.53 4.77
C ALA A 88 25.63 -0.06 6.22
N PRO A 89 25.40 1.25 6.46
CA PRO A 89 25.14 1.78 7.81
C PRO A 89 23.99 1.07 8.56
N ASN A 90 23.02 0.54 7.81
CA ASN A 90 21.81 -0.08 8.34
C ASN A 90 21.94 -1.62 8.41
N GLY A 91 23.08 -2.19 7.97
CA GLY A 91 23.29 -3.63 7.84
C GLY A 91 22.53 -4.30 6.69
N TYR A 92 21.79 -3.53 5.88
CA TYR A 92 21.07 -4.03 4.72
C TYR A 92 21.01 -3.02 3.57
N LYS A 93 20.80 -3.54 2.37
CA LYS A 93 20.53 -2.77 1.14
C LYS A 93 19.07 -2.95 0.73
N VAL A 94 18.37 -1.83 0.55
CA VAL A 94 17.00 -1.83 0.01
C VAL A 94 17.05 -2.26 -1.47
N CYS A 95 16.26 -3.27 -1.81
CA CYS A 95 16.05 -3.73 -3.18
C CYS A 95 14.74 -3.18 -3.75
N THR A 96 13.69 -3.13 -2.93
CA THR A 96 12.41 -2.53 -3.28
C THR A 96 11.82 -1.88 -2.03
N PRO A 97 11.55 -0.57 -2.02
CA PRO A 97 10.93 0.07 -0.87
C PRO A 97 9.50 -0.46 -0.67
N ALA A 98 9.03 -0.45 0.58
CA ALA A 98 7.64 -0.75 0.88
C ALA A 98 6.73 0.29 0.21
N ARG A 99 5.60 -0.14 -0.34
CA ARG A 99 4.54 0.79 -0.75
C ARG A 99 3.59 1.00 0.41
N VAL A 100 3.46 2.24 0.85
CA VAL A 100 2.66 2.60 2.00
C VAL A 100 1.72 3.77 1.69
N LEU A 101 0.55 3.75 2.31
CA LEU A 101 -0.38 4.87 2.36
C LEU A 101 -0.18 5.59 3.70
N PRO A 102 0.13 6.89 3.70
CA PRO A 102 0.28 7.65 4.92
C PRO A 102 -1.10 7.98 5.52
N GLY A 103 -1.18 7.92 6.84
CA GLY A 103 -2.25 8.48 7.64
C GLY A 103 -1.67 9.47 8.65
N GLN A 104 -2.52 10.33 9.21
CA GLN A 104 -2.10 11.25 10.26
C GLN A 104 -2.39 10.65 11.64
N ILE A 105 -1.46 10.84 12.59
CA ILE A 105 -1.74 10.55 13.99
C ILE A 105 -2.73 11.62 14.49
N MET A 106 -4.00 11.26 14.69
CA MET A 106 -4.84 12.03 15.61
C MET A 106 -4.19 11.94 17.00
N LYS A 107 -3.59 13.04 17.48
CA LYS A 107 -2.87 13.07 18.77
C LYS A 107 -3.75 12.43 19.84
N GLN A 108 -3.26 11.39 20.52
CA GLN A 108 -3.99 10.70 21.59
C GLN A 108 -4.53 11.67 22.68
N GLY A 109 -3.85 12.80 22.91
CA GLY A 109 -4.32 13.87 23.78
C GLY A 109 -5.56 14.61 23.27
N PHE A 110 -5.70 14.76 21.95
CA PHE A 110 -6.90 15.31 21.32
C PHE A 110 -8.06 14.32 21.47
N MET A 111 -7.86 13.04 21.13
CA MET A 111 -8.86 11.97 21.32
C MET A 111 -9.40 11.90 22.75
N LYS A 112 -8.53 12.00 23.76
CA LYS A 112 -8.92 12.02 25.19
C LYS A 112 -9.73 13.28 25.55
N LYS A 113 -9.39 14.43 24.94
CA LYS A 113 -10.13 15.69 25.09
C LYS A 113 -11.49 15.63 24.40
N VAL A 114 -11.59 15.02 23.22
CA VAL A 114 -12.85 14.86 22.48
C VAL A 114 -13.76 13.84 23.15
N MET A 115 -13.23 12.76 23.74
CA MET A 115 -14.04 11.83 24.55
C MET A 115 -14.58 12.46 25.84
N ASN A 116 -13.85 13.43 26.42
CA ASN A 116 -14.30 14.17 27.60
C ASN A 116 -15.31 15.28 27.27
N ILE A 117 -15.34 15.77 26.04
CA ILE A 117 -16.32 16.75 25.54
C ILE A 117 -17.45 15.91 24.93
N GLY A 118 -18.48 15.62 25.71
CA GLY A 118 -19.48 14.57 25.44
C GLY A 118 -20.14 14.53 24.05
N THR A 119 -20.96 13.49 23.89
CA THR A 119 -21.58 12.91 22.67
C THR A 119 -22.00 13.86 21.53
N SER A 120 -22.28 15.14 21.81
CA SER A 120 -22.70 16.14 20.81
C SER A 120 -21.63 16.51 19.77
N VAL A 121 -20.34 16.40 20.08
CA VAL A 121 -19.26 16.73 19.13
C VAL A 121 -18.84 15.51 18.29
N LEU A 122 -19.08 14.30 18.80
CA LEU A 122 -18.69 13.05 18.13
C LEU A 122 -19.46 12.83 16.81
N GLU A 123 -20.72 13.27 16.73
CA GLU A 123 -21.56 13.22 15.52
C GLU A 123 -21.00 14.03 14.34
N TYR A 124 -20.22 15.09 14.60
CA TYR A 124 -19.63 15.93 13.56
C TYR A 124 -18.28 15.42 13.05
N LEU A 125 -17.62 14.52 13.78
CA LEU A 125 -16.30 13.99 13.43
C LEU A 125 -16.36 12.59 12.80
N TYR A 126 -17.45 11.86 13.03
CA TYR A 126 -17.78 10.62 12.32
C TYR A 126 -19.26 10.69 11.90
N PRO A 127 -19.57 11.21 10.70
CA PRO A 127 -20.94 11.20 10.21
C PRO A 127 -21.43 9.76 10.09
N SER A 128 -22.44 9.40 10.88
CA SER A 128 -23.10 8.08 10.89
C SER A 128 -23.88 7.77 9.60
N ASN A 129 -23.75 8.59 8.56
CA ASN A 129 -24.38 8.38 7.26
C ASN A 129 -23.28 8.19 6.22
N TYR A 130 -22.72 6.98 6.14
CA TYR A 130 -22.04 6.53 4.93
C TYR A 130 -23.10 6.40 3.82
N GLU A 131 -23.35 7.48 3.08
CA GLU A 131 -23.63 7.30 1.66
C GLU A 131 -22.44 6.55 1.05
N PRO A 132 -22.67 5.52 0.23
CA PRO A 132 -21.56 4.83 -0.43
C PRO A 132 -20.81 5.88 -1.25
N ALA A 133 -19.50 6.01 -1.00
CA ALA A 133 -18.63 6.89 -1.77
C ALA A 133 -18.92 6.71 -3.27
N PRO A 134 -19.08 7.80 -4.04
CA PRO A 134 -19.15 7.69 -5.50
C PRO A 134 -17.98 6.83 -5.94
N SER A 135 -18.26 5.80 -6.73
CA SER A 135 -17.23 4.93 -7.28
C SER A 135 -16.08 5.79 -7.79
N LEU A 136 -14.87 5.54 -7.29
CA LEU A 136 -13.65 5.99 -7.93
C LEU A 136 -13.75 5.53 -9.39
N HIS A 137 -14.11 6.45 -10.29
CA HIS A 137 -13.82 6.31 -11.70
C HIS A 137 -12.31 6.36 -11.77
N ILE A 138 -11.71 5.17 -11.73
CA ILE A 138 -10.37 4.97 -12.25
C ILE A 138 -10.50 5.38 -13.72
N ARG A 139 -9.99 6.56 -14.06
CA ARG A 139 -9.73 6.90 -15.45
C ARG A 139 -8.63 5.93 -15.88
N GLU A 140 -8.98 5.02 -16.78
CA GLU A 140 -8.10 3.95 -17.27
C GLU A 140 -7.01 4.48 -18.22
N ASP A 141 -6.92 5.80 -18.37
CA ASP A 141 -6.09 6.51 -19.34
C ASP A 141 -4.63 6.78 -18.87
N GLU A 142 -4.22 6.37 -17.66
CA GLU A 142 -2.82 6.48 -17.19
C GLU A 142 -2.13 5.10 -17.09
N TYR A 143 -2.12 4.36 -18.19
CA TYR A 143 -1.03 3.43 -18.49
C TYR A 143 -0.36 3.89 -19.78
N GLU A 144 0.67 4.73 -19.67
CA GLU A 144 1.60 4.90 -20.78
C GLU A 144 2.31 3.56 -21.03
N THR A 145 1.91 2.92 -22.12
CA THR A 145 2.62 1.80 -22.71
C THR A 145 3.84 2.37 -23.43
N SER A 146 4.95 2.53 -22.72
CA SER A 146 6.24 2.70 -23.38
C SER A 146 6.72 1.32 -23.84
N SER A 147 6.38 0.98 -25.08
CA SER A 147 7.02 -0.08 -25.84
C SER A 147 7.02 0.34 -27.31
N THR A 148 8.08 1.00 -27.73
CA THR A 148 8.50 1.07 -29.14
C THR A 148 9.94 0.57 -29.19
N ASP A 149 10.11 -0.73 -29.39
CA ASP A 149 11.34 -1.27 -29.98
C ASP A 149 11.26 -1.00 -31.48
N SER A 150 12.08 -0.07 -31.95
CA SER A 150 12.35 0.12 -33.37
C SER A 150 13.36 -0.95 -33.80
N ILE A 151 12.87 -2.00 -34.45
CA ILE A 151 13.71 -2.86 -35.29
C ILE A 151 13.92 -2.09 -36.60
N GLU A 152 15.11 -1.54 -36.81
CA GLU A 152 15.57 -1.16 -38.15
C GLU A 152 16.27 -2.36 -38.78
N SER A 153 15.65 -2.86 -39.84
CA SER A 153 16.22 -3.78 -40.81
C SER A 153 16.58 -2.98 -42.06
N ASP A 154 17.87 -2.92 -42.39
CA ASP A 154 18.43 -3.00 -43.75
C ASP A 154 19.93 -3.31 -43.67
#